data_AF-A0A7S1RY29-F1
#
_entry.id   AF-A0A7S1RY29-F1
#
_cell.length_a   1.000
_cell.length_b   1.000
_cell.length_c   1.000
_cell.angle_alpha   90.00
_cell.angle_beta   90.00
_cell.angle_gamma   90.00
#
_symmetry.space_group_name_H-M   'P 1'
#
loop_
_entity.id
_entity.type
_entity.pdbx_description
1 polymer ?
#
loop_
_entity_poly.entity_id
_entity_poly.type
_entity_poly.pdbx_seq_one_letter_code
_entity_poly.pdbx_strand_id
1 'polypeptide(L)'
;LSLTVMGFALSGMVIFGRRIIDFADPVGAISFCFKLAIESEYDWPALSDKEYMTSFAWVVLYLLLVVMLMVNMVLAIIVDVYVEVRNFSGDNMAIPEHLQYIFRKLYYRRQWIPDSVLLDQVAEMPRHVGVDEIRTIFPDMHFHQLEYLQAQCMNKAARIDRVSLSPAYTPQMVAAISFGLEEIRENLERLKARGWMAPGLETGSDESREWAKDLFASIAAQNHWMSLAGRQISSLQLNMRGLTPQMEIERQRLQRSKAGRNSKARASQVL
;
A
#
# COMPACT_ATOMS: atom_id res chain seq x y z
N LEU A 1 -4.18 -25.89 -12.42
CA LEU A 1 -4.20 -27.16 -11.66
C LEU A 1 -5.41 -28.02 -12.02
N SER A 2 -6.65 -27.53 -11.89
CA SER A 2 -7.85 -28.32 -12.22
C SER A 2 -7.90 -28.80 -13.67
N LEU A 3 -7.59 -27.93 -14.63
CA LEU A 3 -7.66 -28.26 -16.06
C LEU A 3 -6.55 -29.23 -16.51
N THR A 4 -5.35 -29.10 -15.93
CA THR A 4 -4.23 -30.02 -16.19
C THR A 4 -4.50 -31.40 -15.61
N VAL A 5 -5.02 -31.49 -14.39
CA VAL A 5 -5.41 -32.78 -13.78
C VAL A 5 -6.52 -33.44 -14.60
N MET A 6 -7.53 -32.69 -15.05
CA MET A 6 -8.61 -33.24 -15.86
C MET A 6 -8.12 -33.73 -17.23
N GLY A 7 -7.23 -32.99 -17.89
CA GLY A 7 -6.64 -33.40 -19.16
C GLY A 7 -5.80 -34.68 -19.05
N PHE A 8 -5.00 -34.80 -17.99
CA PHE A 8 -4.23 -36.02 -17.73
C PHE A 8 -5.11 -37.18 -17.28
N ALA A 9 -6.15 -36.95 -16.48
CA ALA A 9 -7.10 -37.99 -16.10
C ALA A 9 -7.79 -38.58 -17.34
N LEU A 10 -8.28 -37.74 -18.26
CA LEU A 10 -8.88 -38.19 -19.53
C LEU A 10 -7.86 -38.95 -20.41
N SER A 11 -6.63 -38.45 -20.52
CA SER A 11 -5.56 -39.15 -21.24
C SER A 11 -5.26 -40.52 -20.61
N GLY A 12 -5.22 -40.61 -19.28
CA GLY A 12 -5.02 -41.85 -18.54
C GLY A 12 -6.18 -42.83 -18.72
N MET A 13 -7.43 -42.37 -18.75
CA MET A 13 -8.59 -43.20 -19.07
C MET A 13 -8.48 -43.82 -20.47
N VAL A 14 -8.03 -43.05 -21.47
CA VAL A 14 -7.88 -43.56 -22.84
C VAL A 14 -6.75 -44.61 -22.93
N ILE A 15 -5.63 -44.41 -22.24
CA ILE A 15 -4.47 -45.30 -22.29
C ILE A 15 -4.67 -46.55 -21.42
N PHE A 16 -5.21 -46.38 -20.21
CA PHE A 16 -5.25 -47.39 -19.15
C PHE A 16 -6.66 -47.86 -18.77
N GLY A 17 -7.73 -47.23 -19.24
CA GLY A 17 -9.11 -47.51 -18.79
C GLY A 17 -9.60 -48.93 -19.06
N ARG A 18 -8.93 -49.69 -19.94
CA ARG A 18 -9.21 -51.12 -20.15
C ARG A 18 -8.41 -52.07 -19.25
N ARG A 19 -7.42 -51.57 -18.51
CA ARG A 19 -6.42 -52.37 -17.80
C ARG A 19 -6.52 -52.20 -16.29
N ILE A 20 -6.73 -50.96 -15.85
CA ILE A 20 -6.79 -50.60 -14.44
C ILE A 20 -8.21 -50.16 -14.15
N ILE A 21 -8.85 -50.80 -13.16
CA ILE A 21 -10.24 -50.54 -12.81
C ILE A 21 -10.45 -49.09 -12.34
N ASP A 22 -9.43 -48.51 -11.69
CA ASP A 22 -9.45 -47.12 -11.25
C ASP A 22 -9.53 -46.12 -12.41
N PHE A 23 -9.07 -46.49 -13.61
CA PHE A 23 -9.17 -45.66 -14.82
C PHE A 23 -10.43 -45.95 -15.64
N ALA A 24 -11.29 -46.89 -15.24
CA ALA A 24 -12.53 -47.19 -15.92
C ALA A 24 -13.58 -46.07 -15.71
N ASP A 25 -13.58 -45.47 -14.52
CA ASP A 25 -14.47 -44.38 -14.16
C ASP A 25 -13.75 -43.02 -14.13
N PRO A 26 -14.37 -41.92 -14.58
CA PRO A 26 -13.73 -40.60 -14.58
C PRO A 26 -13.42 -40.09 -13.17
N VAL A 27 -14.26 -40.44 -12.19
CA VAL A 27 -14.04 -40.09 -10.78
C VAL A 27 -12.88 -40.90 -10.19
N GLY A 28 -12.77 -42.18 -10.58
CA GLY A 28 -11.65 -43.04 -10.21
C GLY A 28 -10.34 -42.52 -10.80
N ALA A 29 -10.34 -42.14 -12.08
CA ALA A 29 -9.15 -41.63 -12.77
C ALA A 29 -8.63 -40.34 -12.13
N ILE A 30 -9.52 -39.42 -11.77
CA ILE A 30 -9.16 -38.19 -11.05
C ILE A 30 -8.58 -38.54 -9.67
N SER A 31 -9.23 -39.44 -8.93
CA SER A 31 -8.77 -39.87 -7.60
C SER A 31 -7.39 -40.53 -7.67
N PHE A 32 -7.15 -41.35 -8.69
CA PHE A 32 -5.85 -41.97 -8.96
C PHE A 32 -4.78 -40.93 -9.30
N CYS A 33 -5.09 -39.95 -10.16
CA CYS A 33 -4.20 -38.84 -10.45
C CYS A 33 -3.84 -38.05 -9.18
N PHE A 34 -4.80 -37.78 -8.30
CA PHE A 34 -4.54 -37.12 -7.02
C PHE A 34 -3.66 -37.96 -6.10
N LYS A 35 -3.95 -39.26 -5.98
CA LYS A 35 -3.13 -40.20 -5.21
C LYS A 35 -1.69 -40.22 -5.73
N LEU A 36 -1.52 -40.30 -7.06
CA LEU A 36 -0.22 -40.25 -7.73
C LEU A 36 0.53 -38.94 -7.48
N ALA A 37 -0.18 -37.81 -7.39
CA ALA A 37 0.41 -36.50 -7.12
C ALA A 37 0.88 -36.32 -5.66
N ILE A 38 0.18 -36.93 -4.70
CA ILE A 38 0.46 -36.77 -3.25
C ILE A 38 1.44 -37.83 -2.75
N GLU A 39 1.17 -39.10 -3.05
CA GLU A 39 1.94 -40.22 -2.50
C GLU A 39 3.20 -40.47 -3.33
N SER A 40 3.21 -40.08 -4.62
CA SER A 40 4.29 -40.40 -5.57
C SER A 40 4.62 -41.90 -5.68
N GLU A 41 3.80 -42.76 -5.10
CA GLU A 41 3.89 -44.22 -5.17
C GLU A 41 2.91 -44.73 -6.23
N TYR A 42 3.40 -45.59 -7.12
CA TYR A 42 2.57 -46.26 -8.13
C TYR A 42 3.04 -47.69 -8.36
N ASP A 43 2.06 -48.58 -8.59
CA ASP A 43 2.32 -49.96 -8.94
C ASP A 43 2.78 -50.05 -10.41
N TRP A 44 4.10 -49.96 -10.59
CA TRP A 44 4.72 -50.02 -11.91
C TRP A 44 4.45 -51.32 -12.69
N PRO A 45 4.51 -52.51 -12.06
CA PRO A 45 4.06 -53.75 -12.71
C PRO A 45 2.65 -53.65 -13.30
N ALA A 46 1.69 -53.11 -12.55
CA ALA A 46 0.32 -52.95 -13.03
C ALA A 46 0.19 -51.96 -14.20
N LEU A 47 0.98 -50.88 -14.20
CA LEU A 47 0.97 -49.89 -15.29
C LEU A 47 1.67 -50.37 -16.57
N SER A 48 2.74 -51.17 -16.43
CA SER A 48 3.65 -51.50 -17.54
C SER A 48 3.34 -52.81 -18.29
N ASP A 49 2.30 -53.54 -17.88
CA ASP A 49 1.96 -54.92 -18.32
C ASP A 49 1.88 -55.13 -19.86
N LYS A 50 1.56 -54.09 -20.65
CA LYS A 50 1.49 -54.21 -22.13
C LYS A 50 2.38 -53.27 -22.92
N GLU A 51 2.47 -52.01 -22.50
CA GLU A 51 3.23 -50.99 -23.22
C GLU A 51 4.11 -50.22 -22.26
N TYR A 52 5.33 -50.70 -22.09
CA TYR A 52 6.31 -50.10 -21.19
C TYR A 52 6.59 -48.64 -21.53
N MET A 53 6.84 -48.33 -22.81
CA MET A 53 7.28 -47.00 -23.24
C MET A 53 6.19 -45.94 -23.13
N THR A 54 4.97 -46.24 -23.58
CA THR A 54 3.84 -45.32 -23.50
C THR A 54 3.49 -45.01 -22.04
N SER A 55 3.50 -46.04 -21.19
CA SER A 55 3.18 -45.90 -19.77
C SER A 55 4.26 -45.11 -19.03
N PHE A 56 5.53 -45.37 -19.34
CA PHE A 56 6.66 -44.63 -18.80
C PHE A 56 6.59 -43.14 -19.17
N ALA A 57 6.42 -42.84 -20.46
CA ALA A 57 6.35 -41.47 -20.94
C ALA A 57 5.18 -40.70 -20.31
N TRP A 58 4.01 -41.33 -20.17
CA TRP A 58 2.84 -40.71 -19.54
C TRP A 58 3.09 -40.39 -18.05
N VAL A 59 3.60 -41.36 -17.27
CA VAL A 59 3.87 -41.17 -15.84
C VAL A 59 4.93 -40.09 -15.62
N VAL A 60 6.02 -40.13 -16.38
CA VAL A 60 7.10 -39.12 -16.28
C VAL A 60 6.59 -37.73 -16.63
N LEU A 61 5.82 -37.60 -17.72
CA LEU A 61 5.27 -36.31 -18.15
C LEU A 61 4.28 -35.77 -17.11
N TYR A 62 3.43 -36.62 -16.55
CA TYR A 62 2.49 -36.26 -15.49
C TYR A 62 3.23 -35.76 -14.24
N LEU A 63 4.20 -36.53 -13.74
CA LEU A 63 4.97 -36.20 -12.54
C LEU A 63 5.76 -34.90 -12.71
N LEU A 64 6.45 -34.72 -13.85
CA LEU A 64 7.20 -33.50 -14.13
C LEU A 64 6.28 -32.27 -14.08
N LEU A 65 5.12 -32.36 -14.74
CA LEU A 65 4.18 -31.25 -14.81
C LEU A 65 3.58 -30.93 -13.43
N VAL A 66 3.19 -31.95 -12.66
CA VAL A 66 2.65 -31.77 -11.30
C VAL A 66 3.71 -31.15 -10.38
N VAL A 67 4.95 -31.64 -10.41
CA VAL A 67 6.04 -31.08 -9.61
C VAL A 67 6.32 -29.62 -9.98
N MET A 68 6.40 -29.29 -11.27
CA MET A 68 6.54 -27.89 -11.70
C MET A 68 5.39 -27.01 -11.22
N LEU A 69 4.15 -27.49 -11.29
CA LEU A 69 2.99 -26.74 -10.80
C LEU A 69 3.04 -26.53 -9.27
N MET A 70 3.38 -27.57 -8.51
CA MET A 70 3.48 -27.46 -7.04
C MET A 70 4.60 -26.53 -6.62
N VAL A 71 5.78 -26.65 -7.24
CA VAL A 71 6.94 -25.77 -6.96
C VAL A 71 6.61 -24.32 -7.32
N ASN A 72 5.95 -24.07 -8.45
CA ASN A 72 5.57 -22.71 -8.84
C ASN A 72 4.56 -22.08 -7.87
N MET A 73 3.63 -22.86 -7.31
CA MET A 73 2.69 -22.38 -6.29
C MET A 73 3.40 -22.07 -4.97
N VAL A 74 4.29 -22.95 -4.52
CA VAL A 74 5.08 -22.72 -3.30
C VAL A 74 6.01 -21.51 -3.46
N LEU A 75 6.67 -21.38 -4.62
CA LEU A 75 7.54 -20.24 -4.91
C LEU A 75 6.75 -18.93 -4.94
N ALA A 76 5.54 -18.93 -5.51
CA ALA A 76 4.67 -17.76 -5.48
C ALA A 76 4.30 -17.35 -4.05
N ILE A 77 3.94 -18.31 -3.18
CA ILE A 77 3.65 -18.05 -1.77
C ILE A 77 4.87 -17.49 -1.03
N ILE A 78 6.05 -18.09 -1.25
CA ILE A 78 7.29 -17.62 -0.61
C ILE A 78 7.63 -16.20 -1.07
N VAL A 79 7.48 -15.90 -2.35
CA VAL A 79 7.73 -14.55 -2.88
C VAL A 79 6.73 -13.54 -2.32
N ASP A 80 5.47 -13.91 -2.17
CA ASP A 80 4.43 -13.04 -1.59
C ASP A 80 4.76 -12.67 -0.14
N VAL A 81 5.02 -13.67 0.71
CA VAL A 81 5.45 -13.45 2.10
C VAL A 81 6.76 -12.68 2.17
N TYR A 82 7.72 -12.96 1.29
CA TYR A 82 8.97 -12.22 1.21
C TYR A 82 8.75 -10.74 0.85
N VAL A 83 7.89 -10.45 -0.12
CA VAL A 83 7.55 -9.08 -0.51
C VAL A 83 6.80 -8.36 0.62
N GLU A 84 5.88 -9.03 1.29
CA GLU A 84 5.17 -8.51 2.46
C GLU A 84 6.15 -8.14 3.58
N VAL A 85 7.00 -9.09 4.01
CA VAL A 85 8.03 -8.85 5.03
C VAL A 85 8.98 -7.74 4.60
N ARG A 86 9.43 -7.72 3.35
CA ARG A 86 10.28 -6.66 2.81
C ARG A 86 9.61 -5.29 2.87
N ASN A 87 8.32 -5.21 2.53
CA ASN A 87 7.55 -3.96 2.60
C ASN A 87 7.40 -3.47 4.03
N PHE A 88 7.21 -4.38 5.00
CA PHE A 88 7.16 -4.05 6.43
C PHE A 88 8.52 -3.63 7.00
N SER A 89 9.60 -4.34 6.65
CA SER A 89 10.95 -4.01 7.10
C SER A 89 11.43 -2.68 6.52
N GLY A 90 10.87 -2.22 5.40
CA GLY A 90 11.07 -0.85 4.91
C GLY A 90 12.51 -0.51 4.47
N ASP A 91 13.44 -1.45 4.64
CA ASP A 91 14.81 -1.40 4.18
C ASP A 91 14.82 -1.81 2.71
N ASN A 92 14.85 -0.79 1.85
CA ASN A 92 15.33 -0.92 0.48
C ASN A 92 16.86 -1.02 0.42
N MET A 93 17.55 -1.36 1.51
CA MET A 93 18.94 -1.75 1.38
C MET A 93 18.96 -3.09 0.66
N ALA A 94 19.57 -3.11 -0.52
CA ALA A 94 19.86 -4.37 -1.19
C ALA A 94 20.70 -5.21 -0.22
N ILE A 95 20.46 -6.53 -0.16
CA ILE A 95 21.25 -7.48 0.64
C ILE A 95 22.77 -7.19 0.57
N PRO A 96 23.38 -6.88 -0.59
CA PRO A 96 24.80 -6.50 -0.64
C PRO A 96 25.15 -5.22 0.12
N GLU A 97 24.29 -4.21 0.12
CA GLU A 97 24.50 -2.95 0.85
C GLU A 97 24.43 -3.17 2.36
N HIS A 98 23.51 -4.03 2.81
CA HIS A 98 23.41 -4.47 4.21
C HIS A 98 24.65 -5.24 4.65
N LEU A 99 25.14 -6.15 3.80
CA LEU A 99 26.36 -6.91 4.09
C LEU A 99 27.60 -6.00 4.15
N GLN A 100 27.72 -5.06 3.21
CA GLN A 100 28.79 -4.06 3.19
C GLN A 100 28.74 -3.17 4.44
N TYR A 101 27.54 -2.79 4.88
CA TYR A 101 27.33 -2.03 6.10
C TYR A 101 27.79 -2.81 7.34
N ILE A 102 27.41 -4.09 7.47
CA ILE A 102 27.84 -4.95 8.59
C ILE A 102 29.36 -5.13 8.59
N PHE A 103 29.98 -5.38 7.42
CA PHE A 103 31.43 -5.48 7.31
C PHE A 103 32.14 -4.19 7.69
N ARG A 104 31.61 -3.02 7.28
CA ARG A 104 32.16 -1.72 7.69
C ARG A 104 31.97 -1.46 9.19
N LYS A 105 30.79 -1.78 9.76
CA LYS A 105 30.52 -1.68 11.20
C LYS A 105 31.51 -2.53 12.00
N LEU A 106 31.86 -3.72 11.50
CA LEU A 106 32.85 -4.59 12.11
C LEU A 106 34.27 -4.03 11.97
N TYR A 107 34.61 -3.46 10.81
CA TYR A 107 35.91 -2.84 10.55
C TYR A 107 36.16 -1.61 11.44
N TYR A 108 35.15 -0.75 11.60
CA TYR A 108 35.23 0.48 12.40
C TYR A 108 34.76 0.31 13.85
N ARG A 109 34.72 -0.93 14.37
CA ARG A 109 34.17 -1.25 15.71
C ARG A 109 34.75 -0.39 16.85
N ARG A 110 35.96 0.15 16.72
CA ARG A 110 36.59 1.03 17.73
C ARG A 110 36.00 2.43 17.83
N GLN A 111 35.44 2.96 16.75
CA GLN A 111 34.87 4.32 16.69
C GLN A 111 33.35 4.30 16.45
N TRP A 112 32.76 3.11 16.38
CA TRP A 112 31.34 2.95 16.13
C TRP A 112 30.54 3.20 17.41
N ILE A 113 29.68 4.21 17.39
CA ILE A 113 28.80 4.53 18.52
C ILE A 113 27.62 3.54 18.49
N PRO A 114 27.34 2.82 19.60
CA PRO A 114 26.24 1.85 19.65
C PRO A 114 24.88 2.54 19.54
N ASP A 115 23.94 1.86 18.88
CA ASP A 115 22.62 2.41 18.53
C ASP A 115 21.79 2.78 19.79
N SER A 116 22.01 2.11 20.92
CA SER A 116 21.37 2.44 22.19
C SER A 116 21.77 3.83 22.72
N VAL A 117 23.06 4.16 22.65
CA VAL A 117 23.58 5.47 23.11
C VAL A 117 23.07 6.58 22.19
N LEU A 118 22.96 6.30 20.90
CA LEU A 118 22.34 7.24 19.95
C LEU A 118 20.88 7.49 20.28
N LEU A 119 20.10 6.44 20.55
CA LEU A 119 18.67 6.57 20.85
C LEU A 119 18.42 7.32 22.15
N ASP A 120 19.17 7.03 23.21
CA ASP A 120 19.02 7.68 24.51
C ASP A 120 19.29 9.19 24.40
N GLN A 121 20.37 9.57 23.72
CA GLN A 121 20.74 10.98 23.51
C GLN A 121 19.77 11.70 22.56
N VAL A 122 19.33 11.04 21.48
CA VAL A 122 18.36 11.62 20.55
C VAL A 122 16.99 11.83 21.21
N ALA A 123 16.62 11.01 22.20
CA ALA A 123 15.38 11.19 22.97
C ALA A 123 15.38 12.49 23.80
N GLU A 124 16.55 12.97 24.20
CA GLU A 124 16.73 14.22 24.95
C GLU A 124 16.83 15.46 24.02
N MET A 125 17.01 15.26 22.71
CA MET A 125 17.16 16.35 21.75
C MET A 125 15.84 17.08 21.45
N PRO A 126 15.89 18.39 21.11
CA PRO A 126 14.73 19.14 20.69
C PRO A 126 14.11 18.56 19.41
N ARG A 127 12.82 18.83 19.18
CA ARG A 127 12.04 18.23 18.06
C ARG A 127 12.63 18.48 16.66
N HIS A 128 13.53 19.45 16.49
CA HIS A 128 14.16 19.79 15.21
C HIS A 128 15.67 19.79 15.44
N VAL A 129 16.36 18.80 14.89
CA VAL A 129 17.81 18.63 15.06
C VAL A 129 18.50 18.78 13.71
N GLY A 130 19.44 19.71 13.63
CA GLY A 130 20.30 19.87 12.46
C GLY A 130 21.43 18.84 12.42
N VAL A 131 21.97 18.57 11.23
CA VAL A 131 23.13 17.66 11.07
C VAL A 131 24.35 18.17 11.85
N ASP A 132 24.51 19.49 11.92
CA ASP A 132 25.61 20.13 12.65
C ASP A 132 25.47 19.95 14.17
N GLU A 133 24.24 19.87 14.69
CA GLU A 133 23.97 19.64 16.12
C GLU A 133 24.24 18.18 16.52
N ILE A 134 23.99 17.22 15.64
CA ILE A 134 24.39 15.83 15.87
C ILE A 134 25.92 15.72 15.96
N ARG A 135 26.63 16.49 15.13
CA ARG A 135 28.10 16.51 15.13
C ARG A 135 28.69 17.18 16.36
N THR A 136 28.03 18.19 16.94
CA THR A 136 28.50 18.80 18.19
C THR A 136 28.30 17.88 19.39
N ILE A 137 27.23 17.07 19.39
CA ILE A 137 26.94 16.12 20.48
C ILE A 137 27.83 14.87 20.39
N PHE A 138 28.13 14.43 19.17
CA PHE A 138 29.00 13.28 18.93
C PHE A 138 30.22 13.66 18.08
N PRO A 139 31.20 14.37 18.67
CA PRO A 139 32.38 14.83 17.93
C PRO A 139 33.23 13.67 17.38
N ASP A 140 33.19 12.52 18.05
CA ASP A 140 33.92 11.31 17.66
C ASP A 140 33.13 10.41 16.68
N MET A 141 31.92 10.81 16.26
CA MET A 141 31.14 10.01 15.30
C MET A 141 31.84 9.98 13.95
N HIS A 142 32.04 8.77 13.42
CA HIS A 142 32.64 8.59 12.10
C HIS A 142 31.76 9.22 11.01
N PHE A 143 32.37 9.93 10.05
CA PHE A 143 31.65 10.66 8.98
C PHE A 143 30.65 9.79 8.21
N HIS A 144 31.03 8.55 7.87
CA HIS A 144 30.11 7.61 7.21
C HIS A 144 28.92 7.18 8.08
N GLN A 145 29.06 7.12 9.41
CA GLN A 145 27.93 6.80 10.28
C GLN A 145 26.93 7.96 10.28
N LEU A 146 27.42 9.20 10.30
CA LEU A 146 26.60 10.41 10.19
C LEU A 146 25.89 10.50 8.83
N GLU A 147 26.62 10.28 7.73
CA GLU A 147 26.08 10.28 6.37
C GLU A 147 24.99 9.20 6.21
N TYR A 148 25.24 7.99 6.73
CA TYR A 148 24.26 6.91 6.75
C TYR A 148 23.01 7.27 7.55
N LEU A 149 23.19 7.85 8.75
CA LEU A 149 22.09 8.26 9.61
C LEU A 149 21.26 9.37 8.97
N GLN A 150 21.91 10.35 8.33
CA GLN A 150 21.25 11.40 7.56
C GLN A 150 20.46 10.83 6.40
N ALA A 151 21.04 9.92 5.62
CA ALA A 151 20.36 9.25 4.52
C ALA A 151 19.15 8.45 5.00
N GLN A 152 19.27 7.71 6.11
CA GLN A 152 18.17 6.97 6.72
C GLN A 152 17.06 7.90 7.22
N CYS A 153 17.41 9.00 7.89
CA CYS A 153 16.45 10.01 8.33
C CYS A 153 15.73 10.67 7.15
N MET A 154 16.45 11.05 6.09
CA MET A 154 15.87 11.63 4.87
C MET A 154 14.95 10.65 4.15
N ASN A 155 15.37 9.38 4.03
CA ASN A 155 14.54 8.33 3.43
C ASN A 155 13.29 8.06 4.27
N LYS A 156 13.41 8.04 5.60
CA LYS A 156 12.28 7.86 6.51
C LYS A 156 11.33 9.06 6.46
N ALA A 157 11.85 10.29 6.44
CA ALA A 157 11.06 11.51 6.26
C ALA A 157 10.33 11.52 4.91
N ALA A 158 11.03 11.23 3.80
CA ALA A 158 10.43 11.12 2.48
C ALA A 158 9.38 10.00 2.40
N ARG A 159 9.52 8.92 3.17
CA ARG A 159 8.50 7.87 3.30
C ARG A 159 7.30 8.33 4.11
N ILE A 160 7.51 8.97 5.26
CA ILE A 160 6.43 9.56 6.04
C ILE A 160 5.68 10.59 5.18
N ASP A 161 6.38 11.41 4.39
CA ASP A 161 5.77 12.33 3.43
C ASP A 161 4.97 11.60 2.37
N ARG A 162 5.49 10.50 1.78
CA ARG A 162 4.73 9.71 0.80
C ARG A 162 3.51 9.02 1.41
N VAL A 163 3.60 8.56 2.66
CA VAL A 163 2.51 7.90 3.38
C VAL A 163 1.48 8.92 3.88
N SER A 164 1.91 10.10 4.33
CA SER A 164 1.03 11.22 4.70
C SER A 164 0.38 11.85 3.46
N LEU A 165 1.02 11.75 2.30
CA LEU A 165 0.45 12.03 0.98
C LEU A 165 -0.39 10.89 0.41
N SER A 166 -0.64 9.80 1.17
CA SER A 166 -1.66 8.83 0.76
C SER A 166 -2.95 9.61 0.47
N PRO A 167 -3.54 9.50 -0.74
CA PRO A 167 -4.72 10.27 -1.12
C PRO A 167 -5.95 10.00 -0.22
N ALA A 168 -5.87 9.00 0.66
CA ALA A 168 -6.85 8.74 1.72
C ALA A 168 -6.65 9.59 2.99
N TYR A 169 -5.41 10.01 3.30
CA TYR A 169 -5.07 10.77 4.52
C TYR A 169 -5.14 12.28 4.33
N THR A 170 -4.89 12.79 3.12
CA THR A 170 -5.02 14.21 2.79
C THR A 170 -6.42 14.79 3.14
N PRO A 171 -7.55 14.13 2.82
CA PRO A 171 -8.86 14.63 3.21
C PRO A 171 -9.09 14.57 4.73
N GLN A 172 -8.52 13.58 5.44
CA GLN A 172 -8.61 13.53 6.91
C GLN A 172 -7.82 14.66 7.57
N MET A 173 -6.64 14.97 7.04
CA MET A 173 -5.80 16.07 7.54
C MET A 173 -6.43 17.44 7.25
N VAL A 174 -6.96 17.64 6.04
CA VAL A 174 -7.74 18.85 5.68
C VAL A 174 -8.99 18.98 6.55
N ALA A 175 -9.70 17.87 6.82
CA ALA A 175 -10.85 17.87 7.71
C ALA A 175 -10.45 18.24 9.15
N ALA A 176 -9.38 17.66 9.68
CA ALA A 176 -8.88 17.97 11.03
C ALA A 176 -8.48 19.45 11.18
N ILE A 177 -7.78 20.01 10.18
CA ILE A 177 -7.43 21.44 10.16
C ILE A 177 -8.72 22.30 10.07
N SER A 178 -9.68 21.90 9.24
CA SER A 178 -10.96 22.61 9.11
C SER A 178 -11.77 22.58 10.42
N PHE A 179 -11.79 21.45 11.13
CA PHE A 179 -12.44 21.35 12.44
C PHE A 179 -11.76 22.26 13.48
N GLY A 180 -10.43 22.30 13.51
CA GLY A 180 -9.70 23.20 14.40
C GLY A 180 -10.00 24.68 14.11
N LEU A 181 -10.13 25.07 12.84
CA LEU A 181 -10.50 26.44 12.47
C LEU A 181 -11.95 26.79 12.79
N GLU A 182 -12.86 25.83 12.66
CA GLU A 182 -14.26 26.03 13.03
C GLU A 182 -14.42 26.20 14.54
N GLU A 183 -13.67 25.44 15.35
CA GLU A 183 -13.63 25.61 16.80
C GLU A 183 -13.06 26.98 17.19
N ILE A 184 -12.01 27.45 16.50
CA ILE A 184 -11.47 28.80 16.68
C ILE A 184 -12.54 29.84 16.33
N ARG A 185 -13.25 29.69 15.21
CA ARG A 185 -14.33 30.59 14.78
C ARG A 185 -15.45 30.65 15.81
N GLU A 186 -15.90 29.50 16.31
CA GLU A 186 -16.97 29.42 17.30
C GLU A 186 -16.55 30.07 18.64
N ASN A 187 -15.32 29.83 19.08
CA ASN A 187 -14.78 30.51 20.27
C ASN A 187 -14.71 32.03 20.08
N LEU A 188 -14.35 32.49 18.89
CA LEU A 188 -14.33 33.90 18.52
C LEU A 188 -15.73 34.53 18.50
N GLU A 189 -16.72 33.83 17.96
CA GLU A 189 -18.13 34.25 17.98
C GLU A 189 -18.70 34.23 19.41
N ARG A 190 -18.35 33.25 20.24
CA ARG A 190 -18.71 33.22 21.67
C ARG A 190 -18.09 34.39 22.43
N LEU A 191 -16.82 34.71 22.17
CA LEU A 191 -16.17 35.90 22.73
C LEU A 191 -16.86 37.19 22.28
N LYS A 192 -17.21 37.30 20.99
CA LYS A 192 -17.99 38.42 20.45
C LYS A 192 -19.35 38.56 21.13
N ALA A 193 -20.09 37.46 21.30
CA ALA A 193 -21.41 37.43 21.94
C ALA A 193 -21.38 37.75 23.44
N ARG A 194 -20.27 37.40 24.13
CA ARG A 194 -20.01 37.79 25.52
C ARG A 194 -19.67 39.28 25.70
N GLY A 195 -19.81 40.08 24.66
CA GLY A 195 -19.64 41.53 24.74
C GLY A 195 -18.18 41.99 24.68
N TRP A 196 -17.24 41.09 24.33
CA TRP A 196 -15.87 41.50 24.03
C TRP A 196 -15.78 42.42 22.80
N MET A 197 -16.86 42.51 22.01
CA MET A 197 -17.09 43.53 20.97
C MET A 197 -18.42 44.29 21.16
N ALA A 198 -18.85 44.55 22.40
CA ALA A 198 -20.00 45.42 22.62
C ALA A 198 -19.65 46.90 22.29
N PRO A 199 -20.60 47.69 21.75
CA PRO A 199 -20.39 49.11 21.53
C PRO A 199 -20.29 49.79 22.90
N GLY A 200 -19.06 50.12 23.30
CA GLY A 200 -18.76 50.69 24.63
C GLY A 200 -17.44 50.24 25.25
N LEU A 201 -16.77 49.22 24.71
CA LEU A 201 -15.39 48.85 25.06
C LEU A 201 -14.38 49.49 24.08
N GLU A 202 -14.52 50.79 23.82
CA GLU A 202 -13.60 51.57 22.96
C GLU A 202 -12.29 51.96 23.67
N THR A 203 -12.04 51.46 24.89
CA THR A 203 -10.84 51.76 25.68
C THR A 203 -9.87 50.58 25.78
N GLY A 204 -9.76 49.78 24.71
CA GLY A 204 -8.58 48.92 24.48
C GLY A 204 -7.65 49.65 23.50
N SER A 205 -6.33 49.63 23.74
CA SER A 205 -5.36 50.31 22.87
C SER A 205 -5.55 49.92 21.39
N ASP A 206 -5.36 50.89 20.49
CA ASP A 206 -5.53 50.70 19.03
C ASP A 206 -4.76 49.47 18.50
N GLU A 207 -3.62 49.15 19.11
CA GLU A 207 -2.80 47.96 18.82
C GLU A 207 -3.58 46.64 18.92
N SER A 208 -4.43 46.48 19.94
CA SER A 208 -5.18 45.23 20.13
C SER A 208 -6.26 45.06 19.04
N ARG A 209 -6.74 46.17 18.49
CA ARG A 209 -7.71 46.22 17.40
C ARG A 209 -7.08 45.90 16.05
N GLU A 210 -5.90 46.47 15.77
CA GLU A 210 -5.14 46.13 14.56
C GLU A 210 -4.73 44.66 14.57
N TRP A 211 -4.24 44.15 15.70
CA TRP A 211 -3.88 42.74 15.82
C TRP A 211 -5.06 41.80 15.57
N ALA A 212 -6.24 42.10 16.13
CA ALA A 212 -7.44 41.30 15.90
C ALA A 212 -7.86 41.33 14.42
N LYS A 213 -7.84 42.51 13.77
CA LYS A 213 -8.15 42.65 12.34
C LYS A 213 -7.17 41.86 11.47
N ASP A 214 -5.88 41.92 11.78
CA ASP A 214 -4.85 41.17 11.07
C ASP A 214 -5.00 39.67 11.26
N LEU A 215 -5.40 39.22 12.47
CA LEU A 215 -5.71 37.83 12.73
C LEU A 215 -6.91 37.35 11.89
N PHE A 216 -7.99 38.13 11.82
CA PHE A 216 -9.13 37.80 10.98
C PHE A 216 -8.80 37.79 9.49
N ALA A 217 -8.01 38.76 9.02
CA ALA A 217 -7.55 38.81 7.64
C ALA A 217 -6.67 37.60 7.30
N SER A 218 -5.79 37.20 8.22
CA SER A 218 -4.95 36.00 8.11
C SER A 218 -5.79 34.71 8.04
N ILE A 219 -6.79 34.56 8.91
CA ILE A 219 -7.69 33.40 8.91
C ILE A 219 -8.51 33.35 7.61
N ALA A 220 -9.03 34.48 7.14
CA ALA A 220 -9.76 34.55 5.89
C ALA A 220 -8.88 34.18 4.69
N ALA A 221 -7.63 34.67 4.66
CA ALA A 221 -6.66 34.30 3.64
C ALA A 221 -6.34 32.79 3.70
N GLN A 222 -6.10 32.22 4.89
CA GLN A 222 -5.84 30.79 5.05
C GLN A 222 -7.02 29.91 4.59
N ASN A 223 -8.26 30.29 4.92
CA ASN A 223 -9.45 29.60 4.43
C ASN A 223 -9.56 29.64 2.90
N HIS A 224 -9.24 30.78 2.29
CA HIS A 224 -9.21 30.91 0.83
C HIS A 224 -8.17 29.97 0.21
N TRP A 225 -6.94 29.98 0.74
CA TRP A 225 -5.85 29.11 0.30
C TRP A 225 -6.17 27.62 0.47
N MET A 226 -6.78 27.22 1.58
CA MET A 226 -7.21 25.83 1.75
C MET A 226 -8.30 25.43 0.77
N SER A 227 -9.24 26.33 0.44
CA SER A 227 -10.24 26.02 -0.59
C SER A 227 -9.60 25.82 -1.97
N LEU A 228 -8.58 26.62 -2.29
CA LEU A 228 -7.80 26.52 -3.52
C LEU A 228 -7.00 25.21 -3.56
N ALA A 229 -6.31 24.88 -2.47
CA ALA A 229 -5.58 23.63 -2.32
C ALA A 229 -6.51 22.41 -2.45
N GLY A 230 -7.68 22.44 -1.81
CA GLY A 230 -8.70 21.40 -1.92
C GLY A 230 -9.18 21.19 -3.36
N ARG A 231 -9.40 22.28 -4.12
CA ARG A 231 -9.74 22.21 -5.55
C ARG A 231 -8.60 21.63 -6.38
N GLN A 232 -7.36 22.03 -6.13
CA GLN A 232 -6.20 21.49 -6.86
C GLN A 232 -5.97 20.01 -6.57
N ILE A 233 -6.06 19.59 -5.31
CA ILE A 233 -5.96 18.17 -4.93
C ILE A 233 -7.09 17.37 -5.60
N SER A 234 -8.31 17.88 -5.60
CA SER A 234 -9.44 17.23 -6.28
C SER A 234 -9.19 17.10 -7.79
N SER A 235 -8.62 18.14 -8.42
CA SER A 235 -8.26 18.11 -9.84
C SER A 235 -7.13 17.10 -10.15
N LEU A 236 -6.13 16.99 -9.26
CA LEU A 236 -5.06 16.00 -9.38
C LEU A 236 -5.58 14.58 -9.17
N GLN A 237 -6.51 14.37 -8.24
CA GLN A 237 -7.17 13.07 -8.04
C GLN A 237 -7.98 12.64 -9.27
N LEU A 238 -8.68 13.58 -9.92
CA LEU A 238 -9.39 13.32 -11.17
C LEU A 238 -8.42 12.92 -12.30
N ASN A 239 -7.34 13.68 -12.46
CA ASN A 239 -6.30 13.39 -13.44
C ASN A 239 -5.62 12.03 -13.18
N MET A 240 -5.29 11.70 -11.92
CA MET A 240 -4.67 10.42 -11.55
C MET A 240 -5.60 9.22 -11.77
N ARG A 241 -6.91 9.39 -11.65
CA ARG A 241 -7.89 8.33 -11.96
C ARG A 241 -8.10 8.13 -13.47
N GLY A 242 -7.39 8.87 -14.32
CA GLY A 242 -7.57 8.84 -15.77
C GLY A 242 -8.94 9.36 -16.22
N LEU A 243 -9.72 9.94 -15.30
CA LEU A 243 -11.00 10.58 -15.60
C LEU A 243 -10.72 12.03 -15.93
N THR A 244 -10.50 12.30 -17.21
CA THR A 244 -10.48 13.68 -17.69
C THR A 244 -11.80 14.36 -17.30
N PRO A 245 -11.78 15.66 -16.91
CA PRO A 245 -12.99 16.40 -16.51
C PRO A 245 -14.12 16.32 -17.55
N GLN A 246 -13.75 16.13 -18.83
CA GLN A 246 -14.70 15.91 -19.93
C GLN A 246 -15.51 14.63 -19.77
N MET A 247 -14.92 13.52 -19.33
CA MET A 247 -15.64 12.26 -19.14
C MET A 247 -16.65 12.35 -18.00
N GLU A 248 -16.40 13.16 -16.98
CA GLU A 248 -17.36 13.38 -15.89
C GLU A 248 -18.54 14.25 -16.32
N ILE A 249 -18.28 15.31 -17.10
CA ILE A 249 -19.33 16.11 -17.74
C ILE A 249 -20.18 15.24 -18.67
N GLU A 250 -19.54 14.35 -19.43
CA GLU A 250 -20.23 13.43 -20.32
C GLU A 250 -21.06 12.39 -19.56
N ARG A 251 -20.54 11.85 -18.45
CA ARG A 251 -21.29 10.97 -17.54
C ARG A 251 -22.51 11.67 -16.95
N GLN A 252 -22.37 12.92 -16.50
CA GLN A 252 -23.49 13.71 -15.98
C GLN A 252 -24.53 14.01 -17.06
N ARG A 253 -24.10 14.30 -18.30
CA ARG A 253 -25.02 14.47 -19.45
C ARG A 253 -25.76 13.19 -19.79
N LEU A 254 -25.09 12.04 -19.76
CA LEU A 254 -25.71 10.73 -19.99
C LEU A 254 -26.71 10.39 -18.88
N GLN A 255 -26.39 10.68 -17.62
CA GLN A 255 -27.33 10.48 -16.51
C GLN A 255 -28.56 11.40 -16.62
N ARG A 256 -28.38 12.68 -16.97
CA ARG A 256 -29.51 13.59 -17.22
C ARG A 256 -30.35 13.17 -18.42
N SER A 257 -29.73 12.66 -19.48
CA SER A 257 -30.44 12.12 -20.65
C SER A 257 -31.28 10.88 -20.28
N LYS A 258 -30.72 9.95 -19.48
CA LYS A 258 -31.44 8.77 -18.98
C LYS A 258 -32.60 9.15 -18.07
N ALA A 259 -32.42 10.11 -17.16
CA ALA A 259 -33.49 10.61 -16.29
C ALA A 259 -34.63 11.24 -17.10
N GLY A 260 -34.31 12.02 -18.14
CA GLY A 260 -35.31 12.60 -19.03
C GLY A 260 -36.10 11.56 -19.83
N ARG A 261 -35.44 10.50 -20.33
CA ARG A 261 -36.14 9.40 -21.04
C ARG A 261 -37.06 8.61 -20.11
N ASN A 262 -36.62 8.32 -18.88
CA ASN A 262 -37.46 7.62 -17.90
C ASN A 262 -38.69 8.43 -17.49
N SER A 263 -38.58 9.76 -17.42
CA SER A 263 -39.73 10.65 -17.17
C SER A 263 -40.75 10.61 -18.33
N LYS A 264 -40.28 10.69 -19.58
CA LYS A 264 -41.16 10.59 -20.76
C LYS A 264 -41.82 9.22 -20.90
N ALA A 265 -41.09 8.13 -20.65
CA ALA A 265 -41.64 6.78 -20.68
C ALA A 265 -42.74 6.58 -19.63
N ARG A 266 -42.59 7.18 -18.43
CA ARG A 266 -43.65 7.17 -17.41
C ARG A 266 -44.87 8.01 -17.81
N ALA A 267 -44.69 9.15 -18.47
CA ALA A 267 -45.82 9.97 -18.92
C ALA A 267 -46.67 9.27 -20.01
N SER A 268 -46.05 8.49 -20.90
CA SER A 268 -46.78 7.72 -21.93
C SER A 268 -47.50 6.48 -21.40
N GLN A 269 -47.22 6.00 -20.19
CA GLN A 269 -47.96 4.89 -19.57
C GLN A 269 -49.22 5.34 -18.81
N VAL A 270 -49.44 6.66 -18.65
CA VAL A 270 -50.55 7.24 -17.88
C VAL A 270 -51.65 7.82 -18.81
N LEU A 271 -51.40 7.88 -20.13
CA LEU A 271 -52.39 8.20 -21.17
C LEU A 271 -52.91 6.91 -21.80
#